data_AF-A0AAU9IGV7-F1
#
_entry.id   AF-A0AAU9IGV7-F1
#
_cell.length_a   1.000
_cell.length_b   1.000
_cell.length_c   1.000
_cell.angle_alpha   90.00
_cell.angle_beta   90.00
_cell.angle_gamma   90.00
#
_symmetry.space_group_name_H-M   'P 1'
#
loop_
_entity.id
_entity.type
_entity.pdbx_description
1 polymer ?
#
loop_
_entity_poly.entity_id
_entity_poly.type
_entity_poly.pdbx_seq_one_letter_code
_entity_poly.pdbx_strand_id
1 'polypeptide(L)'
;MGDTEIMLFQNEELRYENSQVSFDIIDSSGTKMHNGLGKFCITTQRVYFSNSQGVWEKALEEIGVHAISRDPRNFGAPCLYCQLLAEDICQWIFIPQDQNELKPMFGIFTQCVSNAPCESSHMEEDL
;
A
#
# COMPACT_ATOMS: atom_id res chain seq x y z
N MET A 1 23.54 -14.79 12.55
CA MET A 1 23.02 -13.42 12.37
C MET A 1 23.00 -13.17 10.87
N GLY A 2 21.82 -12.84 10.36
CA GLY A 2 21.55 -12.52 8.95
C GLY A 2 21.47 -13.78 8.09
N ASP A 3 20.26 -14.21 7.73
CA ASP A 3 19.91 -14.89 6.46
C ASP A 3 18.53 -15.55 6.61
N THR A 4 17.51 -14.75 6.95
CA THR A 4 16.11 -15.22 6.98
C THR A 4 15.16 -14.23 6.30
N GLU A 5 15.67 -13.48 5.31
CA GLU A 5 14.84 -12.47 4.62
C GLU A 5 14.84 -12.60 3.09
N ILE A 6 15.32 -13.71 2.53
CA ILE A 6 15.37 -13.90 1.07
C ILE A 6 14.93 -15.32 0.69
N MET A 7 13.68 -15.67 0.97
CA MET A 7 13.04 -16.91 0.49
C MET A 7 11.61 -16.68 -0.03
N LEU A 8 11.22 -15.46 -0.42
CA LEU A 8 9.84 -15.15 -0.84
C LEU A 8 9.68 -14.43 -2.19
N PHE A 9 10.74 -14.21 -2.98
CA PHE A 9 10.69 -13.38 -4.19
C PHE A 9 11.08 -14.10 -5.48
N GLN A 10 10.75 -15.38 -5.66
CA GLN A 10 11.20 -16.09 -6.87
C GLN A 10 10.66 -15.47 -8.17
N ASN A 11 9.63 -14.61 -8.14
CA ASN A 11 9.07 -13.88 -9.29
C ASN A 11 8.61 -12.42 -8.99
N GLU A 12 9.11 -11.79 -7.93
CA GLU A 12 8.62 -10.48 -7.49
C GLU A 12 9.77 -9.48 -7.38
N GLU A 13 9.65 -8.32 -8.02
CA GLU A 13 10.71 -7.31 -8.07
C GLU A 13 10.35 -6.13 -7.15
N LEU A 14 11.29 -5.71 -6.30
CA LEU A 14 11.15 -4.51 -5.49
C LEU A 14 11.24 -3.26 -6.38
N ARG A 15 10.23 -2.39 -6.31
CA ARG A 15 10.11 -1.18 -7.13
C ARG A 15 10.36 0.10 -6.34
N TYR A 16 10.05 0.07 -5.05
CA TYR A 16 10.27 1.19 -4.13
C TYR A 16 10.42 0.68 -2.71
N GLU A 17 11.28 1.31 -1.92
CA GLU A 17 11.33 1.12 -0.46
C GLU A 17 11.54 2.45 0.27
N ASN A 18 10.95 2.56 1.46
CA ASN A 18 11.18 3.67 2.37
C ASN A 18 11.03 3.20 3.82
N SER A 19 12.10 3.29 4.60
CA SER A 19 12.15 2.83 6.01
C SER A 19 11.60 3.85 7.02
N GLN A 20 11.07 4.97 6.56
CA GLN A 20 10.60 6.08 7.39
C GLN A 20 9.18 6.52 6.96
N VAL A 21 8.24 5.57 6.99
CA VAL A 21 6.82 5.82 6.67
C VAL A 21 5.97 5.52 7.89
N SER A 22 5.07 6.42 8.24
CA SER A 22 4.02 6.16 9.25
C SER A 22 2.81 5.53 8.58
N PHE A 23 2.20 4.56 9.26
CA PHE A 23 1.08 3.79 8.72
C PHE A 23 -0.15 3.88 9.62
N ASP A 24 -1.29 4.25 9.05
CA ASP A 24 -2.58 4.20 9.73
C ASP A 24 -3.57 3.33 8.95
N ILE A 25 -4.47 2.70 9.68
CA ILE A 25 -5.64 2.01 9.12
C ILE A 25 -6.89 2.74 9.59
N ILE A 26 -7.83 2.96 8.67
CA ILE A 26 -9.20 3.37 9.01
C ILE A 26 -10.09 2.18 8.68
N ASP A 27 -10.76 1.62 9.68
CA ASP A 27 -11.66 0.50 9.49
C ASP A 27 -13.01 0.94 8.88
N SER A 28 -13.88 -0.03 8.62
CA SER A 28 -15.21 0.21 8.04
C SER A 28 -16.14 1.04 8.94
N SER A 29 -15.85 1.15 10.25
CA SER A 29 -16.56 2.01 11.19
C SER A 29 -16.06 3.46 11.18
N GLY A 30 -14.96 3.73 10.46
CA GLY A 30 -14.28 5.03 10.47
C GLY A 30 -13.30 5.19 11.64
N THR A 31 -13.03 4.13 12.40
CA THR A 31 -12.08 4.19 13.51
C THR A 31 -10.66 4.15 12.97
N LYS A 32 -9.88 5.17 13.33
CA LYS A 32 -8.48 5.31 12.93
C LYS A 32 -7.55 4.63 13.94
N MET A 33 -6.76 3.67 13.46
CA MET A 33 -5.73 2.96 14.21
C MET A 33 -4.34 3.39 13.72
N HIS A 34 -3.52 3.90 14.63
CA HIS A 34 -2.14 4.27 14.34
C HIS A 34 -1.22 3.07 14.54
N ASN A 35 -0.53 2.64 13.47
CA ASN A 35 0.34 1.47 13.46
C ASN A 35 1.84 1.85 13.49
N GLY A 36 2.17 3.12 13.74
CA GLY A 36 3.54 3.56 13.97
C GLY A 36 4.37 3.79 12.71
N LEU A 37 5.68 3.97 12.92
CA LEU A 37 6.70 4.18 11.88
C LEU A 37 7.30 2.83 11.46
N GLY A 38 7.60 2.67 10.18
CA GLY A 38 8.14 1.42 9.66
C GLY A 38 8.64 1.49 8.22
N LYS A 39 8.90 0.30 7.68
CA LYS A 39 9.34 0.10 6.30
C LYS A 39 8.15 -0.12 5.40
N PHE A 40 8.00 0.74 4.41
CA PHE A 40 7.05 0.63 3.32
C PHE A 40 7.76 0.15 2.06
N CYS A 41 7.19 -0.84 1.38
CA CYS A 41 7.72 -1.40 0.15
C CYS A 41 6.62 -1.55 -0.89
N ILE A 42 6.99 -1.29 -2.15
CA ILE A 42 6.17 -1.58 -3.32
C ILE A 42 6.93 -2.59 -4.17
N THR A 43 6.27 -3.66 -4.54
CA THR A 43 6.80 -4.64 -5.49
C THR A 43 5.98 -4.64 -6.77
N THR A 44 6.31 -5.52 -7.71
CA THR A 44 5.49 -5.78 -8.89
C THR A 44 4.15 -6.45 -8.61
N GLN A 45 3.92 -7.00 -7.40
CA GLN A 45 2.70 -7.77 -7.09
C GLN A 45 1.93 -7.25 -5.87
N ARG A 46 2.58 -6.61 -4.90
CA ARG A 46 1.95 -6.16 -3.66
C ARG A 46 2.53 -4.87 -3.12
N VAL A 47 1.79 -4.27 -2.20
CA VAL A 47 2.30 -3.28 -1.25
C VAL A 47 2.39 -3.94 0.11
N TYR A 48 3.48 -3.68 0.84
CA TYR A 48 3.54 -4.09 2.23
C TYR A 48 4.24 -3.07 3.12
N PHE A 49 3.83 -3.07 4.38
CA PHE A 49 4.40 -2.28 5.45
C PHE A 49 4.78 -3.19 6.60
N SER A 50 5.93 -2.96 7.20
CA SER A 50 6.38 -3.74 8.36
C SER A 50 7.08 -2.88 9.40
N ASN A 51 6.90 -3.25 10.67
CA ASN A 51 7.63 -2.71 11.80
C ASN A 51 7.63 -3.71 12.97
N SER A 52 7.97 -3.25 14.17
CA SER A 52 7.99 -4.08 15.38
C SER A 52 6.61 -4.54 15.85
N GLN A 53 5.52 -3.92 15.39
CA GLN A 53 4.15 -4.26 15.75
C GLN A 53 3.53 -5.31 14.82
N GLY A 54 4.00 -5.39 13.57
CA GLY A 54 3.49 -6.38 12.63
C GLY A 54 3.91 -6.16 11.19
N VAL A 55 3.27 -6.93 10.31
CA VAL A 55 3.39 -6.84 8.85
C VAL A 55 1.98 -6.73 8.30
N TRP A 56 1.79 -5.78 7.38
CA TRP A 56 0.55 -5.55 6.66
C TRP A 56 0.86 -5.57 5.17
N GLU A 57 0.22 -6.46 4.43
CA GLU A 57 0.40 -6.56 2.99
C GLU A 57 -0.93 -6.70 2.27
N LYS A 58 -0.97 -6.16 1.05
CA LYS A 58 -2.10 -6.27 0.13
C LYS A 58 -1.60 -6.45 -1.30
N ALA A 59 -2.20 -7.38 -2.03
CA ALA A 59 -1.95 -7.50 -3.46
C ALA A 59 -2.39 -6.21 -4.16
N LEU A 60 -1.69 -5.81 -5.21
CA LEU A 60 -1.99 -4.57 -5.92
C LEU A 60 -3.39 -4.58 -6.53
N GLU A 61 -3.90 -5.76 -6.90
CA GLU A 61 -5.27 -5.98 -7.40
C GLU A 61 -6.35 -5.71 -6.34
N GLU A 62 -6.01 -5.77 -5.05
CA GLU A 62 -6.94 -5.46 -3.95
C GLU A 62 -7.05 -3.95 -3.69
N ILE A 63 -6.24 -3.12 -4.37
CA ILE A 63 -6.26 -1.66 -4.22
C ILE A 63 -7.30 -1.06 -5.18
N GLY A 64 -8.42 -0.62 -4.64
CA GLY A 64 -9.51 -0.03 -5.44
C GLY A 64 -9.26 1.42 -5.81
N VAL A 65 -8.93 2.24 -4.81
CA VAL A 65 -8.63 3.67 -5.01
C VAL A 65 -7.29 3.98 -4.37
N HIS A 66 -6.47 4.77 -5.05
CA HIS A 66 -5.26 5.36 -4.46
C HIS A 66 -5.16 6.83 -4.86
N ALA A 67 -4.72 7.67 -3.94
CA ALA A 67 -4.60 9.11 -4.15
C ALA A 67 -3.54 9.73 -3.24
N ILE A 68 -3.04 10.91 -3.63
CA ILE A 68 -2.36 11.80 -2.68
C ILE A 68 -3.43 12.61 -1.95
N SER A 69 -3.51 12.45 -0.63
CA SER A 69 -4.28 13.35 0.22
C SER A 69 -3.36 14.41 0.83
N ARG A 70 -3.87 15.64 0.94
CA ARG A 70 -3.21 16.76 1.61
C ARG A 70 -4.06 17.35 2.72
N ASP A 71 -5.04 16.61 3.22
CA ASP A 71 -5.93 17.10 4.26
C ASP A 71 -5.29 16.91 5.66
N PRO A 72 -4.74 17.97 6.26
CA PRO A 72 -4.07 17.84 7.55
C PRO A 72 -5.04 17.54 8.69
N ARG A 73 -6.35 17.81 8.52
CA ARG A 73 -7.34 17.59 9.59
C ARG A 73 -7.60 16.10 9.83
N ASN A 74 -7.53 15.31 8.76
CA ASN A 74 -7.82 13.88 8.81
C ASN A 74 -6.54 13.03 8.94
N PHE A 75 -5.43 13.50 8.37
CA PHE A 75 -4.21 12.70 8.24
C PHE A 75 -2.97 13.32 8.90
N GLY A 76 -3.04 14.55 9.40
CA GLY A 76 -1.92 15.24 10.05
C GLY A 76 -0.86 15.79 9.08
N ALA A 77 -0.59 15.08 7.99
CA ALA A 77 0.35 15.48 6.94
C ALA A 77 -0.10 14.93 5.56
N PRO A 78 0.46 15.44 4.44
CA PRO A 78 0.23 14.83 3.14
C PRO A 78 0.66 13.36 3.11
N CYS A 79 -0.17 12.53 2.48
CA CYS A 79 -0.07 11.08 2.54
C CYS A 79 -0.50 10.40 1.24
N LEU A 80 -0.07 9.15 1.09
CA LEU A 80 -0.66 8.21 0.14
C LEU A 80 -1.85 7.54 0.83
N TYR A 81 -3.02 7.79 0.29
CA TYR A 81 -4.29 7.20 0.70
C TYR A 81 -4.62 6.04 -0.23
N CYS A 82 -4.99 4.90 0.34
CA CYS A 82 -5.48 3.74 -0.40
C CYS A 82 -6.80 3.26 0.20
N GLN A 83 -7.78 2.93 -0.64
CA GLN A 83 -9.01 2.24 -0.26
C GLN A 83 -8.97 0.84 -0.86
N LEU A 84 -9.21 -0.18 -0.02
CA LEU A 84 -9.19 -1.59 -0.43
C LEU A 84 -10.54 -2.03 -1.00
N LEU A 85 -10.53 -3.02 -1.89
CA LEU A 85 -11.73 -3.60 -2.52
C LEU A 85 -12.48 -4.64 -1.65
N ALA A 86 -12.02 -4.92 -0.43
CA ALA A 86 -12.60 -5.95 0.44
C ALA A 86 -14.03 -5.63 0.92
N GLU A 87 -14.80 -6.66 1.28
CA GLU A 87 -16.16 -6.55 1.84
C GLU A 87 -16.21 -5.60 3.05
N ASP A 88 -15.16 -5.64 3.89
CA ASP A 88 -14.87 -4.64 4.91
C ASP A 88 -13.91 -3.59 4.34
N ILE A 89 -14.47 -2.59 3.67
CA ILE A 89 -13.70 -1.49 3.08
C ILE A 89 -12.85 -0.82 4.17
N CYS A 90 -11.57 -1.16 4.17
CA CYS A 90 -10.55 -0.52 5.00
C CYS A 90 -9.75 0.46 4.17
N GLN A 91 -9.23 1.49 4.82
CA GLN A 91 -8.40 2.51 4.20
C GLN A 91 -7.01 2.44 4.82
N TRP A 92 -6.00 2.49 3.96
CA TRP A 92 -4.60 2.46 4.33
C TRP A 92 -3.99 3.83 4.06
N ILE A 93 -3.33 4.39 5.07
CA ILE A 93 -2.74 5.73 5.02
C ILE A 93 -1.24 5.60 5.25
N PHE A 94 -0.44 6.04 4.28
CA PHE A 94 1.01 6.03 4.34
C PHE A 94 1.55 7.46 4.32
N ILE A 95 2.23 7.86 5.39
CA ILE A 95 2.77 9.20 5.57
C ILE A 95 4.30 9.11 5.60
N PRO A 96 5.01 9.48 4.52
CA PRO A 96 6.47 9.49 4.54
C PRO A 96 6.98 10.62 5.46
N GLN A 97 8.01 10.35 6.25
CA GLN A 97 8.63 11.38 7.11
C GLN A 97 9.26 12.48 6.26
N ASP A 98 9.94 12.12 5.16
CA ASP A 98 10.35 13.07 4.13
C ASP A 98 9.21 13.27 3.11
N GLN A 99 8.61 14.45 3.12
CA GLN A 99 7.49 14.79 2.24
C GLN A 99 7.89 14.92 0.76
N ASN A 100 9.19 15.03 0.45
CA ASN A 100 9.67 14.99 -0.93
C ASN A 100 9.51 13.60 -1.56
N GLU A 101 9.46 12.56 -0.74
CA GLU A 101 9.27 11.16 -1.16
C GLU A 101 7.83 10.83 -1.56
N LEU A 102 6.85 11.64 -1.16
CA LEU A 102 5.44 11.34 -1.40
C LEU A 102 5.08 11.25 -2.89
N LYS A 103 5.60 12.16 -3.73
CA LYS A 103 5.33 12.14 -5.18
C LYS A 103 6.01 10.95 -5.88
N PRO A 104 7.32 10.68 -5.68
CA PRO A 104 7.96 9.45 -6.18
C PRO A 104 7.23 8.18 -5.74
N MET A 105 6.91 8.08 -4.45
CA MET A 105 6.18 6.95 -3.87
C MET A 105 4.84 6.74 -4.59
N PHE A 106 4.03 7.80 -4.74
CA PHE A 106 2.76 7.73 -5.45
C PHE A 106 2.92 7.37 -6.94
N GLY A 107 3.93 7.92 -7.62
CA GLY A 107 4.19 7.65 -9.03
C GLY A 107 4.51 6.17 -9.28
N ILE A 108 5.41 5.59 -8.48
CA ILE A 108 5.76 4.17 -8.56
C ILE A 108 4.57 3.30 -8.17
N PHE A 109 3.84 3.66 -7.12
CA PHE A 109 2.64 2.96 -6.69
C PHE A 109 1.60 2.89 -7.81
N THR A 110 1.29 4.03 -8.43
CA THR A 110 0.35 4.13 -9.56
C THR A 110 0.77 3.26 -10.73
N GLN A 111 2.07 3.28 -11.07
CA GLN A 111 2.61 2.44 -12.14
C GLN A 111 2.43 0.95 -11.84
N CYS A 112 2.70 0.53 -10.60
CA CYS A 112 2.59 -0.87 -10.22
C CYS A 112 1.13 -1.33 -10.20
N VAL A 113 0.22 -0.56 -9.61
CA VAL A 113 -1.22 -0.87 -9.62
C VAL A 113 -1.76 -0.95 -11.06
N SER A 114 -1.35 -0.04 -11.95
CA SER A 114 -1.81 -0.03 -13.35
C SER A 114 -1.32 -1.24 -14.15
N ASN A 115 -0.21 -1.84 -13.76
CA ASN A 115 0.38 -3.02 -14.40
C ASN A 115 -0.01 -4.33 -13.71
N ALA A 116 -0.72 -4.26 -12.58
CA ALA A 116 -1.19 -5.45 -11.89
C ALA A 116 -2.18 -6.20 -12.80
N PRO A 117 -2.11 -7.54 -12.85
CA PRO A 117 -3.08 -8.31 -13.59
C PRO A 117 -4.48 -8.01 -13.02
N CYS A 118 -5.34 -7.43 -13.84
CA CYS A 118 -6.76 -7.37 -13.54
C CYS A 118 -7.31 -8.74 -13.91
N GLU A 119 -7.72 -9.57 -12.95
CA GLU A 119 -8.47 -10.80 -13.26
C GLU A 119 -9.83 -10.42 -13.87
N SER A 120 -9.83 -10.07 -15.15
CA SER A 120 -11.03 -10.04 -15.97
C SER A 120 -11.14 -11.38 -16.70
N SER A 121 -11.37 -12.46 -15.96
CA SER A 121 -11.90 -13.69 -16.52
C SER A 121 -13.36 -13.77 -16.10
N HIS A 122 -14.26 -13.20 -16.90
CA HIS A 122 -15.65 -13.62 -17.17
C HIS A 122 -16.15 -12.73 -18.32
N MET A 123 -15.51 -12.85 -19.49
CA MET A 123 -16.17 -12.61 -20.76
C MET A 123 -16.42 -13.99 -21.38
N GLU A 124 -17.46 -14.68 -20.88
CA GLU A 124 -18.13 -15.66 -21.73
C GLU A 124 -19.29 -14.91 -22.40
N GLU A 125 -19.09 -14.64 -23.69
CA GLU A 125 -20.15 -14.37 -24.63
C GLU A 125 -21.15 -15.53 -24.59
N ASP A 126 -22.33 -15.31 -24.01
CA ASP A 126 -23.47 -16.16 -24.32
C ASP A 126 -24.30 -15.49 -25.42
N LEU A 127 -24.36 -16.23 -26.53
CA LEU A 127 -25.00 -16.01 -27.83
C LEU A 127 -26.46 -15.56 -27.79
#